data_AF-A0A2V5PWV5-F1
#
_entry.id   AF-A0A2V5PWV5-F1
#
_cell.length_a   1.000
_cell.length_b   1.000
_cell.length_c   1.000
_cell.angle_alpha   90.00
_cell.angle_beta   90.00
_cell.angle_gamma   90.00
#
_symmetry.space_group_name_H-M   'P 1'
#
loop_
_entity.id
_entity.type
_entity.pdbx_description
1 polymer ?
#
loop_
_entity_poly.entity_id
_entity_poly.type
_entity_poly.pdbx_seq_one_letter_code
_entity_poly.pdbx_strand_id
1 'polypeptide(L)'
;MFAIILFLPALALAGTEMTDSKSVAPAPETPKEWEFRIGIPGWLPSISGDSGVRGLVGTSDVSFSELFDHLTHIPLVLSIDARYRRWEFFGDGQYLEVGASATLPGILFTDAHLHLKDGLIEAFVGYRVIDCEKGHLTLFAGARYNYEDVNLSIVDNGDPRLPRLRELLGFPTKSEATGSIDWVDPVIGARGKVKIGKATSLYAEGDIGGFDANSDAAYEIRREGTTLVRTPRSSEDWSYQLQGGFEFQVSRWFWVQVGYRWLRTDFVSAGFTNKTDLHGPIVQGGVNF
;
A
#
# COMPACT_ATOMS: atom_id res chain seq x y z
N MET A 1 -36.71 -35.06 -5.40
CA MET A 1 -35.52 -35.87 -5.72
C MET A 1 -35.53 -36.07 -7.23
N PHE A 2 -34.78 -35.24 -7.96
CA PHE A 2 -34.84 -35.13 -9.42
C PHE A 2 -33.89 -36.14 -10.08
N ALA A 3 -34.38 -36.90 -11.05
CA ALA A 3 -33.57 -37.65 -12.01
C ALA A 3 -34.14 -37.37 -13.40
N ILE A 4 -33.40 -36.60 -14.21
CA ILE A 4 -33.70 -36.38 -15.63
C ILE A 4 -32.59 -37.07 -16.41
N ILE A 5 -32.97 -38.12 -17.13
CA ILE A 5 -32.12 -38.95 -17.99
C ILE A 5 -32.03 -38.25 -19.35
N LEU A 6 -30.80 -37.93 -19.77
CA LEU A 6 -30.44 -37.41 -21.08
C LEU A 6 -30.45 -38.54 -22.13
N PHE A 7 -31.21 -38.36 -23.21
CA PHE A 7 -31.08 -39.15 -24.44
C PHE A 7 -30.40 -38.30 -25.51
N LEU A 8 -29.21 -38.72 -25.97
CA LEU A 8 -28.51 -38.20 -27.14
C LEU A 8 -28.65 -39.22 -28.28
N PRO A 9 -29.12 -38.84 -29.48
CA PRO A 9 -28.99 -39.70 -30.65
C PRO A 9 -27.60 -39.53 -31.27
N ALA A 10 -26.90 -40.64 -31.47
CA ALA A 10 -25.67 -40.69 -32.25
C ALA A 10 -26.01 -40.54 -33.75
N LEU A 11 -25.58 -39.44 -34.37
CA LEU A 11 -25.48 -39.35 -35.82
C LEU A 11 -24.06 -39.76 -36.24
N ALA A 12 -23.94 -40.93 -36.85
CA ALA A 12 -22.77 -41.28 -37.64
C ALA A 12 -22.93 -40.65 -39.03
N LEU A 13 -22.12 -39.64 -39.36
CA LEU A 13 -21.90 -39.20 -40.73
C LEU A 13 -20.46 -39.56 -41.13
N ALA A 14 -20.34 -40.46 -42.12
CA ALA A 14 -19.11 -40.67 -42.85
C ALA A 14 -18.85 -39.43 -43.72
N GLY A 15 -17.71 -38.76 -43.49
CA GLY A 15 -17.27 -37.58 -44.23
C GLY A 15 -15.86 -37.77 -44.76
N THR A 16 -15.74 -37.56 -46.07
CA THR A 16 -14.58 -37.62 -46.99
C THR A 16 -13.21 -37.22 -46.43
N GLU A 17 -12.17 -37.96 -46.86
CA GLU A 17 -10.75 -37.61 -46.68
C GLU A 17 -10.48 -36.15 -47.06
N MET A 18 -10.24 -35.30 -46.07
CA MET A 18 -9.72 -33.97 -46.30
C MET A 18 -8.23 -34.10 -46.57
N THR A 19 -7.86 -33.67 -47.77
CA THR A 19 -6.49 -33.50 -48.25
C THR A 19 -5.66 -32.77 -47.19
N ASP A 20 -4.47 -33.30 -46.91
CA ASP A 20 -3.49 -32.75 -45.97
C ASP A 20 -3.08 -31.32 -46.42
N SER A 21 -3.84 -30.33 -45.95
CA SER A 21 -3.48 -28.93 -46.04
C SER A 21 -2.26 -28.75 -45.17
N LYS A 22 -1.08 -28.78 -45.79
CA LYS A 22 0.22 -28.40 -45.23
C LYS A 22 0.01 -27.23 -44.26
N SER A 23 0.01 -27.55 -42.97
CA SER A 23 -0.20 -26.60 -41.88
C SER A 23 0.87 -25.52 -42.02
N VAL A 24 0.46 -24.36 -42.53
CA VAL A 24 1.32 -23.18 -42.57
C VAL A 24 1.59 -22.86 -41.10
N ALA A 25 2.85 -22.99 -40.68
CA ALA A 25 3.27 -22.57 -39.35
C ALA A 25 2.75 -21.15 -39.13
N PRO A 26 2.04 -20.87 -38.02
CA PRO A 26 1.53 -19.53 -37.78
C PRO A 26 2.69 -18.55 -37.87
N ALA A 27 2.50 -17.48 -38.64
CA ALA A 27 3.50 -16.43 -38.76
C ALA A 27 3.88 -15.94 -37.36
N PRO A 28 5.16 -15.64 -37.09
CA PRO A 28 5.57 -15.12 -35.79
C PRO A 28 4.72 -13.88 -35.48
N GLU A 29 3.98 -13.92 -34.37
CA GLU A 29 3.16 -12.80 -33.93
C GLU A 29 4.08 -11.59 -33.74
N THR A 30 3.79 -10.50 -34.45
CA THR A 30 4.49 -9.24 -34.26
C THR A 30 4.36 -8.85 -32.80
N PRO A 31 5.46 -8.50 -32.10
CA PRO A 31 5.38 -8.04 -30.71
C PRO A 31 4.36 -6.91 -30.60
N LYS A 32 3.42 -7.04 -29.65
CA LYS A 32 2.41 -5.99 -29.42
C LYS A 32 3.12 -4.68 -29.08
N GLU A 33 2.71 -3.59 -29.73
CA GLU A 33 3.26 -2.27 -29.43
C GLU A 33 2.80 -1.76 -28.07
N TRP A 34 1.54 -2.04 -27.72
CA TRP A 34 0.91 -1.72 -26.45
C TRP A 34 0.56 -2.98 -25.68
N GLU A 35 0.83 -2.96 -24.38
CA GLU A 35 0.36 -3.96 -23.43
C GLU A 35 -0.23 -3.24 -22.22
N PHE A 36 -1.38 -3.71 -21.75
CA PHE A 36 -2.01 -3.15 -20.56
C PHE A 36 -2.25 -4.24 -19.54
N ARG A 37 -2.04 -3.90 -18.27
CA ARG A 37 -2.31 -4.76 -17.12
C ARG A 37 -3.07 -3.96 -16.08
N ILE A 38 -4.08 -4.59 -15.52
CA ILE A 38 -4.82 -4.05 -14.38
C ILE A 38 -4.78 -5.11 -13.30
N GLY A 39 -4.49 -4.72 -12.07
CA GLY A 39 -4.43 -5.62 -10.93
C GLY A 39 -5.05 -5.04 -9.67
N ILE A 40 -5.35 -5.93 -8.72
CA ILE A 40 -5.88 -5.61 -7.40
C ILE A 40 -4.82 -6.06 -6.39
N PRO A 41 -3.98 -5.14 -5.87
CA PRO A 41 -2.95 -5.48 -4.90
C PRO A 41 -3.55 -5.63 -3.50
N GLY A 42 -3.43 -6.82 -2.93
CA GLY A 42 -3.69 -7.07 -1.51
C GLY A 42 -2.41 -6.88 -0.72
N TRP A 43 -2.22 -5.68 -0.18
CA TRP A 43 -1.15 -5.37 0.77
C TRP A 43 -1.77 -4.75 2.03
N LEU A 44 -1.52 -5.38 3.17
CA LEU A 44 -1.91 -4.89 4.49
C LEU A 44 -0.64 -4.89 5.34
N PRO A 45 0.18 -3.83 5.30
CA PRO A 45 1.48 -3.87 5.97
C PRO A 45 1.34 -3.89 7.48
N SER A 46 2.23 -4.59 8.19
CA SER A 46 2.52 -4.25 9.58
C SER A 46 3.08 -2.82 9.65
N ILE A 47 2.75 -2.10 10.73
CA ILE A 47 3.17 -0.71 10.95
C ILE A 47 4.10 -0.69 12.17
N SER A 48 5.28 -0.12 12.03
CA SER A 48 6.16 0.16 13.17
C SER A 48 6.78 1.54 13.06
N GLY A 49 6.87 2.29 14.15
CA GLY A 49 7.53 3.59 14.17
C GLY A 49 6.72 4.68 14.86
N ASP A 50 7.09 5.93 14.60
CA ASP A 50 6.55 7.09 15.31
C ASP A 50 5.57 7.85 14.43
N SER A 51 4.33 8.03 14.91
CA SER A 51 3.33 8.88 14.28
C SER A 51 2.90 10.00 15.23
N GLY A 52 2.58 11.17 14.70
CA GLY A 52 2.28 12.32 15.53
C GLY A 52 1.55 13.45 14.82
N VAL A 53 0.68 14.12 15.58
CA VAL A 53 -0.18 15.21 15.12
C VAL A 53 -0.09 16.38 16.10
N ARG A 54 -0.01 17.61 15.58
CA ARG A 54 0.10 18.85 16.38
C ARG A 54 1.28 18.86 17.38
N GLY A 55 2.35 18.13 17.08
CA GLY A 55 3.56 18.03 17.88
C GLY A 55 3.49 16.99 19.00
N LEU A 56 2.39 16.23 19.11
CA LEU A 56 2.31 15.06 19.98
C LEU A 56 2.72 13.82 19.19
N VAL A 57 3.80 13.17 19.61
CA VAL A 57 4.34 11.97 18.94
C VAL A 57 4.08 10.75 19.82
N GLY A 58 3.55 9.69 19.21
CA GLY A 58 3.39 8.37 19.82
C GLY A 58 4.12 7.32 18.99
N THR A 59 4.66 6.32 19.68
CA THR A 59 5.22 5.13 19.02
C THR A 59 4.11 4.11 18.82
N SER A 60 4.03 3.55 17.62
CA SER A 60 3.09 2.50 17.25
C SER A 60 3.85 1.28 16.76
N ASP A 61 3.42 0.12 17.20
CA ASP A 61 3.86 -1.18 16.72
C ASP A 61 2.60 -2.02 16.57
N VAL A 62 2.16 -2.22 15.32
CA VAL A 62 0.92 -2.90 14.97
C VAL A 62 1.23 -3.98 13.95
N SER A 63 0.93 -5.22 14.31
CA SER A 63 1.15 -6.37 13.45
C SER A 63 0.09 -6.49 12.34
N PHE A 64 0.44 -7.16 11.24
CA PHE A 64 -0.49 -7.55 10.17
C PHE A 64 -1.82 -8.13 10.70
N SER A 65 -1.74 -9.06 11.65
CA SER A 65 -2.92 -9.75 12.20
C SER A 65 -3.83 -8.78 12.95
N GLU A 66 -3.24 -7.87 13.74
CA GLU A 66 -4.01 -6.87 14.47
C GLU A 66 -4.70 -5.89 13.53
N LEU A 67 -4.03 -5.47 12.44
CA LEU A 67 -4.65 -4.60 11.44
C LEU A 67 -5.83 -5.27 10.76
N PHE A 68 -5.68 -6.52 10.34
CA PHE A 68 -6.73 -7.27 9.67
C PHE A 68 -7.99 -7.40 10.54
N ASP A 69 -7.82 -7.65 11.84
CA ASP A 69 -8.94 -7.82 12.79
C ASP A 69 -9.67 -6.49 13.10
N HIS A 70 -9.01 -5.35 12.89
CA HIS A 70 -9.55 -4.00 13.18
C HIS A 70 -9.98 -3.22 11.92
N LEU A 71 -10.01 -3.87 10.75
CA LEU A 71 -10.52 -3.27 9.52
C LEU A 71 -12.01 -2.97 9.65
N THR A 72 -12.36 -1.69 9.52
CA THR A 72 -13.77 -1.28 9.53
C THR A 72 -14.40 -1.42 8.15
N HIS A 73 -13.60 -1.30 7.09
CA HIS A 73 -14.04 -1.38 5.69
C HIS A 73 -13.06 -2.21 4.84
N ILE A 74 -13.54 -2.68 3.69
CA ILE A 74 -12.69 -3.35 2.69
C ILE A 74 -11.73 -2.30 2.08
N PRO A 75 -10.41 -2.56 2.03
CA PRO A 75 -9.46 -1.66 1.39
C PRO A 75 -9.82 -1.42 -0.07
N LEU A 76 -9.76 -0.16 -0.52
CA LEU A 76 -9.86 0.17 -1.94
C LEU A 76 -8.46 0.12 -2.54
N VAL A 77 -8.24 -0.78 -3.50
CA VAL A 77 -6.91 -1.01 -4.08
C VAL A 77 -6.99 -1.18 -5.60
N LEU A 78 -6.02 -0.61 -6.32
CA LEU A 78 -5.92 -0.71 -7.77
C LEU A 78 -4.48 -0.56 -8.22
N SER A 79 -4.10 -1.28 -9.26
CA SER A 79 -2.81 -1.12 -9.94
C SER A 79 -3.03 -1.13 -11.44
N ILE A 80 -2.27 -0.29 -12.15
CA ILE A 80 -2.31 -0.15 -13.60
C ILE A 80 -0.88 -0.17 -14.13
N ASP A 81 -0.64 -0.92 -15.20
CA ASP A 81 0.63 -0.94 -15.92
C ASP A 81 0.32 -0.88 -17.42
N ALA A 82 0.82 0.15 -18.08
CA ALA A 82 0.69 0.36 -19.51
C ALA A 82 2.09 0.46 -20.12
N ARG A 83 2.37 -0.38 -21.10
CA ARG A 83 3.65 -0.40 -21.81
C ARG A 83 3.45 0.00 -23.25
N TYR A 84 4.24 0.96 -23.72
CA TYR A 84 4.43 1.26 -25.14
C TYR A 84 5.86 1.03 -25.56
N ARG A 85 6.13 -0.08 -26.26
CA ARG A 85 7.48 -0.53 -26.61
C ARG A 85 8.39 -0.58 -25.36
N ARG A 86 9.29 0.40 -25.19
CA ARG A 86 10.22 0.53 -24.06
C ARG A 86 9.74 1.47 -22.97
N TRP A 87 8.70 2.25 -23.22
CA TRP A 87 8.11 3.14 -22.23
C TRP A 87 7.11 2.37 -21.37
N GLU A 88 7.14 2.62 -20.08
CA GLU A 88 6.20 2.07 -19.11
C GLU A 88 5.54 3.22 -18.34
N PHE A 89 4.24 3.11 -18.13
CA PHE A 89 3.44 4.01 -17.33
C PHE A 89 2.72 3.13 -16.32
N PHE A 90 3.04 3.29 -15.06
CA PHE A 90 2.53 2.38 -14.04
C PHE A 90 2.30 3.11 -12.73
N GLY A 91 1.46 2.53 -11.90
CA GLY A 91 1.10 3.10 -10.63
C GLY A 91 0.10 2.21 -9.91
N ASP A 92 0.07 2.34 -8.60
CA ASP A 92 -0.93 1.73 -7.76
C ASP A 92 -1.48 2.72 -6.74
N GLY A 93 -2.65 2.41 -6.24
CA GLY A 93 -3.31 3.18 -5.21
C GLY A 93 -3.93 2.25 -4.19
N GLN A 94 -3.86 2.68 -2.94
CA GLN A 94 -4.52 2.05 -1.81
C GLN A 94 -5.19 3.11 -0.94
N TYR A 95 -6.35 2.75 -0.39
CA TYR A 95 -7.03 3.52 0.64
C TYR A 95 -7.57 2.57 1.69
N LEU A 96 -7.25 2.88 2.95
CA LEU A 96 -7.55 2.07 4.10
C LEU A 96 -8.20 2.91 5.20
N GLU A 97 -9.18 2.33 5.88
CA GLU A 97 -9.73 2.88 7.12
C GLU A 97 -9.58 1.85 8.24
N VAL A 98 -8.88 2.24 9.31
CA VAL A 98 -8.62 1.39 10.47
C VAL A 98 -9.26 2.04 11.69
N GLY A 99 -10.06 1.27 12.44
CA GLY A 99 -10.66 1.69 13.70
C GLY A 99 -10.13 0.83 14.83
N ALA A 100 -9.37 1.42 15.75
CA ALA A 100 -8.84 0.74 16.92
C ALA A 100 -9.43 1.35 18.21
N SER A 101 -9.76 0.50 19.18
CA SER A 101 -10.18 0.95 20.51
C SER A 101 -9.29 0.27 21.55
N ALA A 102 -8.63 1.06 22.40
CA ALA A 102 -7.71 0.57 23.41
C ALA A 102 -8.08 1.10 24.81
N THR A 103 -8.12 0.20 25.79
CA THR A 103 -8.27 0.58 27.21
C THR A 103 -6.90 0.95 27.76
N LEU A 104 -6.73 2.19 28.22
CA LEU A 104 -5.44 2.70 28.68
C LEU A 104 -5.14 2.22 30.11
N PRO A 105 -3.92 1.72 30.41
CA PRO A 105 -3.53 1.41 31.78
C PRO A 105 -3.30 2.72 32.54
N GLY A 106 -4.30 3.17 33.28
CA GLY A 106 -4.20 4.40 34.05
C GLY A 106 -5.44 4.71 34.87
N ILE A 107 -5.23 5.43 35.97
CA ILE A 107 -6.28 5.90 36.88
C ILE A 107 -7.00 7.18 36.40
N LEU A 108 -6.59 7.76 35.26
CA LEU A 108 -7.08 9.05 34.75
C LEU A 108 -7.70 8.99 33.34
N PHE A 109 -7.53 7.90 32.59
CA PHE A 109 -8.13 7.73 31.26
C PHE A 109 -8.49 6.25 31.12
N THR A 110 -9.72 5.94 30.69
CA THR A 110 -10.21 4.56 30.64
C THR A 110 -10.15 4.03 29.22
N ASP A 111 -10.70 4.76 28.24
CA ASP A 111 -10.77 4.30 26.85
C ASP A 111 -10.23 5.34 25.87
N ALA A 112 -9.49 4.87 24.87
CA ALA A 112 -9.07 5.62 23.71
C ALA A 112 -9.67 4.98 22.46
N HIS A 113 -10.41 5.77 21.67
CA HIS A 113 -10.84 5.37 20.34
C HIS A 113 -10.00 6.12 19.31
N LEU A 114 -9.36 5.35 18.43
CA LEU A 114 -8.50 5.81 17.37
C LEU A 114 -9.16 5.43 16.04
N HIS A 115 -9.45 6.44 15.22
CA HIS A 115 -9.84 6.27 13.83
C HIS A 115 -8.73 6.81 12.94
N LEU A 116 -8.20 5.95 12.08
CA LEU A 116 -7.15 6.26 11.11
C LEU A 116 -7.69 6.08 9.70
N LYS A 117 -7.39 7.04 8.83
CA LYS A 117 -7.54 6.88 7.38
C LYS A 117 -6.18 7.07 6.75
N ASP A 118 -5.81 6.12 5.91
CA ASP A 118 -4.55 6.12 5.20
C ASP A 118 -4.81 5.96 3.70
N GLY A 119 -4.12 6.75 2.89
CA GLY A 119 -4.25 6.76 1.45
C GLY A 119 -2.89 6.95 0.80
N LEU A 120 -2.60 6.12 -0.19
CA LEU A 120 -1.36 6.19 -0.97
C LEU A 120 -1.70 6.02 -2.44
N ILE A 121 -1.16 6.90 -3.28
CA ILE A 121 -1.28 6.85 -4.74
C ILE A 121 0.10 7.08 -5.35
N GLU A 122 0.49 6.18 -6.24
CA GLU A 122 1.75 6.22 -6.94
C GLU A 122 1.52 6.32 -8.44
N ALA A 123 2.32 7.15 -9.11
CA ALA A 123 2.30 7.26 -10.56
C ALA A 123 3.71 7.50 -11.10
N PHE A 124 4.13 6.63 -12.01
CA PHE A 124 5.49 6.60 -12.54
C PHE A 124 5.52 6.52 -14.07
N VAL A 125 6.55 7.15 -14.64
CA VAL A 125 6.98 6.93 -16.01
C VAL A 125 8.34 6.27 -16.00
N GLY A 126 8.48 5.20 -16.78
CA GLY A 126 9.69 4.38 -16.84
C GLY A 126 10.18 4.17 -18.26
N TYR A 127 11.47 3.92 -18.38
CA TYR A 127 12.11 3.50 -19.63
C TYR A 127 12.93 2.22 -19.42
N ARG A 128 12.61 1.20 -20.23
CA ARG A 128 13.34 -0.08 -20.26
C ARG A 128 14.74 0.12 -20.84
N VAL A 129 15.73 0.20 -19.94
CA VAL A 129 17.16 0.24 -20.30
C VAL A 129 17.66 -1.13 -20.75
N ILE A 130 17.05 -2.21 -20.23
CA ILE A 130 17.24 -3.57 -20.69
C ILE A 130 15.87 -4.12 -21.09
N ASP A 131 15.77 -4.67 -22.29
CA ASP A 131 14.54 -5.29 -22.81
C ASP A 131 14.93 -6.50 -23.66
N CYS A 132 14.84 -7.69 -23.08
CA CYS A 132 15.14 -8.95 -23.74
C CYS A 132 14.06 -10.00 -23.46
N GLU A 133 14.06 -11.11 -24.21
CA GLU A 133 13.02 -12.15 -24.08
C GLU A 133 12.94 -12.76 -22.66
N LYS A 134 14.09 -12.80 -21.97
CA LYS A 134 14.25 -13.38 -20.63
C LYS A 134 13.98 -12.37 -19.51
N GLY A 135 13.90 -11.07 -19.78
CA GLY A 135 13.64 -10.08 -18.76
C GLY A 135 13.85 -8.64 -19.19
N HIS A 136 13.49 -7.72 -18.30
CA HIS A 136 13.68 -6.29 -18.50
C HIS A 136 14.11 -5.61 -17.20
N LEU A 137 14.76 -4.46 -17.38
CA LEU A 137 15.10 -3.52 -16.32
C LEU A 137 14.65 -2.14 -16.79
N THR A 138 13.87 -1.49 -15.95
CA THR A 138 13.29 -0.17 -16.16
C THR A 138 13.84 0.78 -15.10
N LEU A 139 14.36 1.92 -15.55
CA LEU A 139 14.57 3.06 -14.67
C LEU A 139 13.35 3.97 -14.76
N PHE A 140 12.89 4.49 -13.64
CA PHE A 140 11.66 5.27 -13.59
C PHE A 140 11.78 6.47 -12.66
N ALA A 141 10.88 7.42 -12.87
CA ALA A 141 10.65 8.56 -12.01
C ALA A 141 9.16 8.89 -11.97
N GLY A 142 8.71 9.56 -10.92
CA GLY A 142 7.34 9.99 -10.78
C GLY A 142 7.07 10.60 -9.42
N ALA A 143 5.87 10.37 -8.91
CA ALA A 143 5.45 10.92 -7.63
C ALA A 143 4.61 9.92 -6.82
N ARG A 144 4.69 10.06 -5.51
CA ARG A 144 3.88 9.34 -4.52
C ARG A 144 3.11 10.36 -3.70
N TYR A 145 1.78 10.31 -3.78
CA TYR A 145 0.88 11.09 -2.94
C TYR A 145 0.51 10.25 -1.72
N ASN A 146 0.67 10.83 -0.54
CA ASN A 146 0.28 10.23 0.73
C ASN A 146 -0.79 11.10 1.39
N TYR A 147 -1.74 10.47 2.06
CA TYR A 147 -2.80 11.10 2.81
C TYR A 147 -3.00 10.36 4.13
N GLU A 148 -2.95 11.10 5.23
CA GLU A 148 -3.18 10.58 6.55
C GLU A 148 -4.20 11.43 7.29
N ASP A 149 -5.22 10.79 7.86
CA ASP A 149 -6.19 11.40 8.77
C ASP A 149 -6.20 10.63 10.08
N VAL A 150 -5.94 11.35 11.18
CA VAL A 150 -5.91 10.80 12.52
C VAL A 150 -6.95 11.50 13.37
N ASN A 151 -7.88 10.70 13.89
CA ASN A 151 -8.85 11.14 14.87
C ASN A 151 -8.69 10.30 16.15
N LEU A 152 -8.14 10.93 17.18
CA LEU A 152 -7.98 10.35 18.50
C LEU A 152 -8.99 10.97 19.45
N SER A 153 -9.84 10.14 20.03
CA SER A 153 -10.74 10.52 21.12
C SER A 153 -10.37 9.73 22.38
N ILE A 154 -10.05 10.45 23.46
CA ILE A 154 -9.79 9.84 24.76
C ILE A 154 -10.99 10.17 25.65
N VAL A 155 -11.69 9.11 26.07
CA VAL A 155 -12.87 9.19 26.92
C VAL A 155 -12.55 8.56 28.27
N ASP A 156 -12.80 9.30 29.33
CA ASP A 156 -12.79 8.77 30.69
C ASP A 156 -14.19 8.23 31.03
N ASN A 157 -14.29 6.96 31.42
CA ASN A 157 -15.56 6.34 31.81
C ASN A 157 -16.04 6.79 33.20
N GLY A 158 -15.29 7.69 33.86
CA GLY A 158 -15.70 8.35 35.08
C GLY A 158 -15.50 7.47 36.32
N ASP A 159 -14.28 6.97 36.55
CA ASP A 159 -13.94 6.35 37.85
C ASP A 159 -14.21 7.37 38.97
N PRO A 160 -15.19 7.11 39.87
CA PRO A 160 -15.64 8.07 40.87
C PRO A 160 -14.58 8.38 41.95
N ARG A 161 -13.44 7.69 41.96
CA ARG A 161 -12.40 7.82 43.00
C ARG A 161 -11.46 9.02 42.85
N LEU A 162 -11.38 9.67 41.68
CA LEU A 162 -10.36 10.70 41.39
C LEU A 162 -10.82 12.07 40.86
N PRO A 163 -12.08 12.54 41.06
CA PRO A 163 -12.51 13.84 40.50
C PRO A 163 -11.70 15.03 41.03
N ARG A 164 -11.32 15.03 42.32
CA ARG A 164 -10.51 16.13 42.89
C ARG A 164 -9.06 16.15 42.41
N LEU A 165 -8.46 14.99 42.13
CA LEU A 165 -7.07 14.93 41.66
C LEU A 165 -6.96 15.45 40.22
N ARG A 166 -7.99 15.22 39.40
CA ARG A 166 -8.09 15.70 38.01
C ARG A 166 -8.23 17.22 37.92
N GLU A 167 -9.14 17.77 38.72
CA GLU A 167 -9.36 19.22 38.82
C GLU A 167 -8.10 19.94 39.31
N LEU A 168 -7.40 19.36 40.31
CA LEU A 168 -6.15 19.90 40.84
C LEU A 168 -4.98 19.84 39.83
N LEU A 169 -5.01 18.89 38.90
CA LEU A 169 -3.99 18.69 37.86
C LEU A 169 -4.35 19.31 36.49
N GLY A 170 -5.55 19.90 36.36
CA GLY A 170 -6.01 20.60 35.16
C GLY A 170 -6.29 19.72 33.94
N PHE A 171 -6.58 18.42 34.13
CA PHE A 171 -6.86 17.52 33.01
C PHE A 171 -8.32 17.62 32.52
N PRO A 172 -8.56 17.81 31.20
CA PRO A 172 -9.92 17.82 30.65
C PRO A 172 -10.54 16.41 30.70
N THR A 173 -11.86 16.35 30.93
CA THR A 173 -12.66 15.11 30.99
C THR A 173 -12.82 14.41 29.64
N LYS A 174 -12.59 15.14 28.55
CA LYS A 174 -12.56 14.68 27.17
C LYS A 174 -11.45 15.42 26.45
N SER A 175 -10.60 14.70 25.73
CA SER A 175 -9.60 15.28 24.85
C SER A 175 -9.75 14.67 23.47
N GLU A 176 -9.98 15.53 22.49
CA GLU A 176 -10.05 15.17 21.08
C GLU A 176 -8.85 15.78 20.37
N ALA A 177 -8.07 14.94 19.69
CA ALA A 177 -6.97 15.37 18.85
C ALA A 177 -7.26 14.90 17.43
N THR A 178 -7.54 15.87 16.55
CA THR A 178 -7.81 15.65 15.12
C THR A 178 -6.78 16.37 14.28
N GLY A 179 -6.32 15.70 13.22
CA GLY A 179 -5.48 16.30 12.20
C GLY A 179 -5.43 15.43 10.96
N SER A 180 -5.43 16.07 9.80
CA SER A 180 -5.17 15.46 8.51
C SER A 180 -3.95 16.13 7.88
N ILE A 181 -3.20 15.36 7.10
CA ILE A 181 -2.09 15.85 6.31
C ILE A 181 -2.00 15.07 5.01
N ASP A 182 -1.64 15.77 3.95
CA ASP A 182 -1.31 15.19 2.66
C ASP A 182 -0.02 15.80 2.13
N TRP A 183 0.74 15.00 1.41
CA TRP A 183 1.98 15.45 0.80
C TRP A 183 2.29 14.65 -0.47
N VAL A 184 3.13 15.22 -1.32
CA VAL A 184 3.56 14.61 -2.58
C VAL A 184 5.07 14.49 -2.58
N ASP A 185 5.56 13.27 -2.69
CA ASP A 185 6.98 12.96 -2.77
C ASP A 185 7.40 12.74 -4.23
N PRO A 186 8.41 13.47 -4.73
CA PRO A 186 9.08 13.07 -5.96
C PRO A 186 9.84 11.77 -5.70
N VAL A 187 9.78 10.84 -6.66
CA VAL A 187 10.36 9.49 -6.51
C VAL A 187 11.17 9.13 -7.76
N ILE A 188 12.29 8.45 -7.55
CA ILE A 188 13.07 7.79 -8.60
C ILE A 188 13.40 6.36 -8.18
N GLY A 189 13.47 5.46 -9.15
CA GLY A 189 13.70 4.05 -8.84
C GLY A 189 14.05 3.19 -10.03
N ALA A 190 14.15 1.89 -9.75
CA ALA A 190 14.36 0.85 -10.75
C ALA A 190 13.47 -0.35 -10.47
N ARG A 191 12.88 -0.91 -11.52
CA ARG A 191 12.12 -2.16 -11.46
C ARG A 191 12.57 -3.14 -12.53
N GLY A 192 12.53 -4.42 -12.22
CA GLY A 192 12.94 -5.46 -13.15
C GLY A 192 12.14 -6.73 -12.98
N LYS A 193 12.03 -7.47 -14.09
CA LYS A 193 11.40 -8.78 -14.12
C LYS A 193 12.22 -9.74 -14.95
N VAL A 194 12.49 -10.93 -14.43
CA VAL A 194 13.24 -11.99 -15.10
C VAL A 194 12.43 -13.28 -15.13
N LYS A 195 12.27 -13.88 -16.31
CA LYS A 195 11.64 -15.19 -16.47
C LYS A 195 12.58 -16.27 -15.96
N ILE A 196 12.13 -17.00 -14.94
CA ILE A 196 12.88 -18.12 -14.33
C ILE A 196 12.31 -19.48 -14.73
N GLY A 197 11.08 -19.52 -15.23
CA GLY A 197 10.43 -20.73 -15.71
C GLY A 197 9.45 -20.44 -16.85
N LYS A 198 8.72 -21.47 -17.30
CA LYS A 198 7.76 -21.33 -18.41
C LYS A 198 6.61 -20.38 -18.10
N ALA A 199 6.16 -20.36 -16.85
CA ALA A 199 5.03 -19.54 -16.37
C ALA A 199 5.39 -18.73 -15.12
N THR A 200 6.68 -18.62 -14.78
CA THR A 200 7.13 -18.00 -13.53
C THR A 200 8.22 -16.97 -13.82
N SER A 201 8.04 -15.78 -13.25
CA SER A 201 9.03 -14.71 -13.28
C SER A 201 9.38 -14.27 -11.86
N LEU A 202 10.62 -13.89 -11.65
CA LEU A 202 11.04 -13.13 -10.48
C LEU A 202 10.88 -11.65 -10.81
N TYR A 203 10.33 -10.86 -9.89
CA TYR A 203 10.30 -9.41 -10.00
C TYR A 203 10.91 -8.75 -8.77
N ALA A 204 11.49 -7.58 -8.97
CA ALA A 204 11.99 -6.73 -7.91
C ALA A 204 11.86 -5.27 -8.34
N GLU A 205 11.59 -4.41 -7.38
CA GLU A 205 11.44 -2.97 -7.56
C GLU A 205 11.93 -2.28 -6.31
N GLY A 206 12.64 -1.17 -6.50
CA GLY A 206 13.05 -0.32 -5.40
C GLY A 206 13.13 1.12 -5.84
N ASP A 207 12.76 2.01 -4.94
CA ASP A 207 12.73 3.44 -5.16
C ASP A 207 13.09 4.23 -3.90
N ILE A 208 13.43 5.50 -4.13
CA ILE A 208 13.71 6.49 -3.11
C ILE A 208 12.97 7.79 -3.47
N GLY A 209 12.48 8.52 -2.47
CA GLY A 209 11.68 9.72 -2.66
C GLY A 209 11.73 10.71 -1.49
N GLY A 210 10.90 11.75 -1.59
CA GLY A 210 10.81 12.86 -0.64
C GLY A 210 11.80 13.96 -0.98
N PHE A 211 13.11 13.68 -0.86
CA PHE A 211 14.19 14.62 -1.18
C PHE A 211 14.05 16.00 -0.52
N ASP A 212 13.51 16.05 0.70
CA ASP A 212 13.16 17.25 1.45
C ASP A 212 12.19 18.20 0.71
N ALA A 213 11.41 17.69 -0.24
CA ALA A 213 10.50 18.49 -1.07
C ALA A 213 9.39 19.17 -0.25
N ASN A 214 9.01 18.58 0.88
CA ASN A 214 7.95 19.07 1.76
C ASN A 214 8.50 19.62 3.11
N SER A 215 9.78 20.02 3.14
CA SER A 215 10.45 20.44 4.37
C SER A 215 10.09 21.87 4.83
N ASP A 216 9.00 22.01 5.58
CA ASP A 216 8.61 23.25 6.26
C ASP A 216 8.99 23.25 7.75
N ALA A 217 8.99 24.42 8.39
CA ALA A 217 9.35 24.55 9.81
C ALA A 217 8.57 23.59 10.72
N ALA A 218 9.29 22.68 11.40
CA ALA A 218 8.72 21.66 12.27
C ALA A 218 8.86 21.99 13.76
N TYR A 219 7.96 21.41 14.58
CA TYR A 219 7.98 21.58 16.03
C TYR A 219 7.40 20.36 16.75
N GLU A 220 7.86 20.15 17.97
CA GLU A 220 7.33 19.14 18.90
C GLU A 220 6.78 19.84 20.15
N ILE A 221 5.76 19.26 20.77
CA ILE A 221 5.23 19.72 22.06
C ILE A 221 5.70 18.75 23.13
N ARG A 222 6.59 19.22 24.00
CA ARG A 222 7.06 18.46 25.18
C ARG A 222 6.45 19.06 26.45
N ARG A 223 6.10 18.19 27.39
CA ARG A 223 5.72 18.62 28.74
C ARG A 223 6.99 18.77 29.60
N GLU A 224 7.29 20.00 30.02
CA GLU A 224 8.29 20.28 31.04
C GLU A 224 7.58 20.73 32.33
N GLY A 225 7.48 19.82 33.30
CA GLY A 225 6.72 20.06 34.53
C GLY A 225 5.21 20.22 34.27
N THR A 226 4.68 21.42 34.51
CA THR A 226 3.25 21.77 34.27
C THR A 226 3.04 22.53 32.96
N THR A 227 4.10 22.88 32.23
CA THR A 227 4.00 23.71 31.03
C THR A 227 4.24 22.89 29.76
N LEU A 228 3.42 23.13 28.74
CA LEU A 228 3.64 22.61 27.40
C LEU A 228 4.61 23.54 26.67
N VAL A 229 5.78 23.02 26.32
CA VAL A 229 6.84 23.77 25.64
C VAL A 229 6.91 23.32 24.20
N ARG A 230 6.91 24.28 23.27
CA ARG A 230 7.10 24.04 21.83
C ARG A 230 8.59 24.10 21.53
N THR A 231 9.18 22.97 21.17
CA THR A 231 10.59 22.87 20.78
C THR A 231 10.70 22.80 19.25
N PRO A 232 11.48 23.70 18.62
CA PRO A 232 11.79 23.57 17.19
C PRO A 232 12.44 22.22 16.91
N ARG A 233 12.06 21.59 15.79
CA ARG A 233 12.62 20.32 15.32
C ARG A 233 13.11 20.49 13.87
N SER A 234 14.12 19.72 13.48
CA SER A 234 14.48 19.61 12.05
C SER A 234 13.30 19.02 11.29
N SER A 235 12.99 19.63 10.15
CA SER A 235 12.12 19.01 9.17
C SER A 235 12.94 17.99 8.38
N GLU A 236 12.30 16.90 7.99
CA GLU A 236 12.87 15.80 7.21
C GLU A 236 11.76 15.30 6.30
N ASP A 237 12.07 15.06 5.04
CA ASP A 237 11.16 14.40 4.11
C ASP A 237 11.96 13.45 3.21
N TRP A 238 11.94 12.17 3.55
CA TRP A 238 12.51 11.12 2.74
C TRP A 238 11.70 9.82 2.84
N SER A 239 11.68 9.06 1.75
CA SER A 239 11.09 7.72 1.74
C SER A 239 11.91 6.74 0.91
N TYR A 240 11.83 5.45 1.24
CA TYR A 240 12.28 4.37 0.36
C TYR A 240 11.29 3.24 0.33
N GLN A 241 11.27 2.56 -0.80
CA GLN A 241 10.48 1.37 -0.98
C GLN A 241 11.30 0.26 -1.62
N LEU A 242 11.05 -0.95 -1.18
CA LEU A 242 11.57 -2.17 -1.77
C LEU A 242 10.46 -3.21 -1.83
N GLN A 243 10.23 -3.77 -3.00
CA GLN A 243 9.34 -4.91 -3.17
C GLN A 243 9.89 -5.94 -4.12
N GLY A 244 9.49 -7.19 -3.92
CA GLY A 244 9.91 -8.26 -4.80
C GLY A 244 9.25 -9.59 -4.47
N GLY A 245 9.31 -10.49 -5.44
CA GLY A 245 8.70 -11.81 -5.31
C GLY A 245 8.55 -12.52 -6.64
N PHE A 246 7.52 -13.34 -6.72
CA PHE A 246 7.25 -14.18 -7.88
C PHE A 246 5.96 -13.76 -8.55
N GLU A 247 6.00 -13.71 -9.88
CA GLU A 247 4.84 -13.59 -10.75
C GLU A 247 4.58 -14.94 -11.43
N PHE A 248 3.35 -15.40 -11.37
CA PHE A 248 2.84 -16.60 -12.02
C PHE A 248 1.87 -16.20 -13.13
N GLN A 249 2.19 -16.59 -14.36
CA GLN A 249 1.30 -16.44 -15.51
C GLN A 249 0.31 -17.62 -15.52
N VAL A 250 -0.89 -17.41 -14.97
CA VAL A 250 -1.93 -18.44 -14.87
C VAL A 250 -2.52 -18.77 -16.23
N SER A 251 -2.76 -17.75 -17.06
CA SER A 251 -3.18 -17.90 -18.45
C SER A 251 -2.70 -16.71 -19.28
N ARG A 252 -3.04 -16.63 -20.57
CA ARG A 252 -2.72 -15.45 -21.38
C ARG A 252 -3.36 -14.16 -20.82
N TRP A 253 -4.49 -14.29 -20.14
CA TRP A 253 -5.25 -13.16 -19.60
C TRP A 253 -4.97 -12.91 -18.12
N PHE A 254 -4.64 -13.93 -17.34
CA PHE A 254 -4.57 -13.81 -15.88
C PHE A 254 -3.15 -14.03 -15.36
N TRP A 255 -2.77 -13.20 -14.40
CA TRP A 255 -1.51 -13.30 -13.67
C TRP A 255 -1.75 -13.12 -12.18
N VAL A 256 -0.85 -13.70 -11.39
CA VAL A 256 -0.83 -13.58 -9.93
C VAL A 256 0.59 -13.27 -9.51
N GLN A 257 0.75 -12.34 -8.57
CA GLN A 257 2.00 -12.05 -7.90
C GLN A 257 1.87 -12.35 -6.41
N VAL A 258 2.95 -12.88 -5.86
CA VAL A 258 3.14 -13.03 -4.42
C VAL A 258 4.53 -12.52 -4.09
N GLY A 259 4.66 -11.77 -3.01
CA GLY A 259 5.93 -11.15 -2.65
C GLY A 259 5.90 -10.53 -1.28
N TYR A 260 6.87 -9.65 -1.08
CA TYR A 260 7.00 -8.84 0.11
C TYR A 260 7.27 -7.39 -0.30
N ARG A 261 6.62 -6.44 0.38
CA ARG A 261 6.82 -5.00 0.19
C ARG A 261 7.23 -4.39 1.52
N TRP A 262 8.22 -3.51 1.47
CA TRP A 262 8.69 -2.67 2.57
C TRP A 262 8.72 -1.24 2.05
N LEU A 263 8.03 -0.35 2.74
CA LEU A 263 8.02 1.09 2.55
C LEU A 263 8.40 1.74 3.87
N ARG A 264 9.34 2.68 3.84
CA ARG A 264 9.72 3.48 5.00
C ARG A 264 9.60 4.93 4.61
N THR A 265 8.91 5.68 5.45
CA THR A 265 8.73 7.12 5.31
C THR A 265 9.27 7.77 6.58
N ASP A 266 10.11 8.79 6.41
CA ASP A 266 10.51 9.69 7.47
C ASP A 266 10.10 11.11 7.04
N PHE A 267 8.94 11.54 7.54
CA PHE A 267 8.32 12.83 7.26
C PHE A 267 8.10 13.61 8.56
N VAL A 268 8.58 14.84 8.63
CA VAL A 268 8.42 15.75 9.77
C VAL A 268 8.18 17.17 9.27
N SER A 269 6.96 17.68 9.41
CA SER A 269 6.61 19.03 8.94
C SER A 269 5.46 19.64 9.74
N ALA A 270 5.52 20.95 10.03
CA ALA A 270 4.44 21.72 10.67
C ALA A 270 3.78 21.11 11.94
N GLY A 271 4.50 20.26 12.67
CA GLY A 271 3.98 19.55 13.85
C GLY A 271 3.38 18.18 13.58
N PHE A 272 3.39 17.71 12.32
CA PHE A 272 3.16 16.32 11.97
C PHE A 272 4.48 15.55 11.96
N THR A 273 4.42 14.29 12.37
CA THR A 273 5.55 13.35 12.33
C THR A 273 5.01 12.03 11.83
N ASN A 274 5.61 11.50 10.78
CA ASN A 274 5.36 10.17 10.25
C ASN A 274 6.70 9.51 9.94
N LYS A 275 7.23 8.78 10.92
CA LYS A 275 8.46 7.99 10.83
C LYS A 275 8.10 6.52 10.92
N THR A 276 7.47 5.99 9.88
CA THR A 276 6.87 4.66 9.89
C THR A 276 7.56 3.72 8.90
N ASP A 277 7.86 2.53 9.38
CA ASP A 277 8.17 1.34 8.59
C ASP A 277 6.87 0.56 8.37
N LEU A 278 6.47 0.46 7.10
CA LEU A 278 5.37 -0.34 6.60
C LEU A 278 5.93 -1.56 5.88
N HIS A 279 5.67 -2.77 6.37
CA HIS A 279 6.18 -3.95 5.70
C HIS A 279 5.24 -5.15 5.81
N GLY A 280 5.21 -5.98 4.76
CA GLY A 280 4.37 -7.17 4.81
C GLY A 280 4.29 -7.94 3.50
N PRO A 281 3.61 -9.10 3.53
CA PRO A 281 3.35 -9.87 2.34
C PRO A 281 2.41 -9.11 1.40
N ILE A 282 2.66 -9.21 0.09
CA ILE A 282 1.76 -8.71 -0.95
C ILE A 282 1.27 -9.87 -1.81
N VAL A 283 -0.03 -9.88 -2.10
CA VAL A 283 -0.65 -10.77 -3.07
C VAL A 283 -1.43 -9.93 -4.04
N GLN A 284 -1.14 -10.03 -5.33
CA GLN A 284 -1.78 -9.22 -6.35
C GLN A 284 -2.27 -10.11 -7.49
N GLY A 285 -3.54 -9.98 -7.84
CA GLY A 285 -4.12 -10.67 -8.99
C GLY A 285 -4.51 -9.66 -10.05
N GLY A 286 -4.38 -10.02 -11.32
CA GLY A 286 -4.73 -9.10 -12.39
C GLY A 286 -4.98 -9.74 -13.74
N VAL A 287 -5.36 -8.87 -14.68
CA VAL A 287 -5.67 -9.18 -16.07
C VAL A 287 -4.71 -8.47 -17.03
N ASN A 288 -4.41 -9.12 -18.15
CA ASN A 288 -3.67 -8.56 -19.28
C ASN A 288 -4.62 -8.30 -20.45
N PHE A 289 -4.38 -7.21 -21.18
CA PHE A 289 -5.07 -6.84 -22.42
C PHE A 289 -4.06 -6.74 -23.58
#